data_AF-A0A2V6NKM9-F1
#
_entry.id   AF-A0A2V6NKM9-F1
#
_cell.length_a   1.000
_cell.length_b   1.000
_cell.length_c   1.000
_cell.angle_alpha   90.00
_cell.angle_beta   90.00
_cell.angle_gamma   90.00
#
_symmetry.space_group_name_H-M   'P 1'
#
loop_
_entity.id
_entity.type
_entity.pdbx_description
1 polymer ?
#
loop_
_entity_poly.entity_id
_entity_poly.type
_entity_poly.pdbx_seq_one_letter_code
_entity_poly.pdbx_strand_id
1 'polypeptide(L)' 'MKIVIGATGASGSIYLQRLLEQINASEHEVHLVMTVHARQVADHELMTFRLPPKVLQHPDNDMNVPFVSGSARF' A
#
# COMPACT_ATOMS: atom_id res chain seq x y z
N MET A 1 -13.86 1.98 6.80
CA MET A 1 -13.71 2.86 5.60
C MET A 1 -12.81 2.17 4.59
N LYS A 2 -12.84 2.57 3.31
CA LYS A 2 -11.86 2.11 2.31
C LYS A 2 -10.74 3.13 2.18
N ILE A 3 -9.49 2.68 2.24
CA ILE A 3 -8.30 3.52 2.23
C ILE A 3 -7.38 3.02 1.13
N VAL A 4 -6.99 3.92 0.23
CA VAL A 4 -5.95 3.65 -0.78
C VAL A 4 -4.68 4.38 -0.36
N ILE A 5 -3.60 3.63 -0.21
CA ILE A 5 -2.28 4.15 0.17
C ILE A 5 -1.36 3.94 -1.03
N GLY A 6 -0.89 5.05 -1.61
CA GLY A 6 0.15 5.06 -2.62
C GLY A 6 1.52 5.34 -2.01
N ALA A 7 2.50 4.51 -2.33
CA ALA A 7 3.90 4.72 -1.95
C ALA A 7 4.79 4.93 -3.18
N THR A 8 5.63 5.95 -3.12
CA THR A 8 6.58 6.32 -4.18
C THR A 8 8.02 6.13 -3.71
N GLY A 9 9.00 6.25 -4.60
CA GLY A 9 10.42 5.96 -4.34
C GLY A 9 11.17 7.00 -3.50
N ALA A 10 10.49 7.71 -2.61
CA ALA A 10 11.15 8.59 -1.64
C ALA A 10 11.63 7.78 -0.43
N SER A 11 12.71 8.23 0.21
CA SER A 11 13.18 7.63 1.47
C SER A 11 12.12 7.74 2.57
N GLY A 12 12.08 6.77 3.48
CA GLY A 12 11.16 6.76 4.61
C GLY A 12 10.17 5.60 4.62
N SER A 13 10.56 4.44 4.08
CA SER A 13 9.75 3.21 4.05
C SER A 13 9.29 2.74 5.43
N ILE A 14 10.03 3.12 6.49
CA ILE A 14 9.66 2.87 7.88
C ILE A 14 8.32 3.54 8.24
N TYR A 15 8.02 4.73 7.70
CA TYR A 15 6.77 5.42 7.96
C TYR A 15 5.60 4.71 7.32
N LEU A 16 5.76 4.22 6.08
CA LEU A 16 4.76 3.40 5.41
C LEU A 16 4.47 2.13 6.21
N GLN A 17 5.52 1.40 6.60
CA GLN A 17 5.33 0.16 7.35
C GLN A 17 4.63 0.43 8.69
N ARG A 18 5.05 1.47 9.42
CA ARG A 18 4.42 1.85 10.70
C ARG A 18 2.97 2.28 10.53
N LEU A 19 2.66 3.05 9.48
CA LEU A 19 1.28 3.41 9.17
C LEU A 19 0.42 2.16 8.96
N LEU A 20 0.88 1.23 8.13
CA LEU A 20 0.16 -0.02 7.85
C LEU A 20 -0.01 -0.87 9.12
N GLU A 21 1.01 -0.95 9.98
CA GLU A 21 0.95 -1.63 11.29
C GLU A 21 -0.05 -0.99 12.26
N GLN A 22 -0.34 0.32 12.14
CA GLN A 22 -1.26 1.05 13.04
C GLN A 22 -2.72 1.07 12.54
N ILE A 23 -2.97 0.89 11.24
CA ILE A 23 -4.34 0.84 10.73
C ILE A 23 -4.99 -0.48 11.16
N ASN A 24 -6.15 -0.40 11.82
CA ASN A 24 -6.96 -1.57 12.11
C ASN A 24 -7.60 -2.11 10.82
N ALA A 25 -6.88 -2.99 10.12
CA ALA A 25 -7.34 -3.62 8.88
C ALA A 25 -8.50 -4.62 9.09
N SER A 26 -9.00 -4.78 10.32
CA SER A 26 -10.27 -5.49 10.58
C SER A 26 -11.49 -4.56 10.51
N GLU A 27 -11.30 -3.26 10.68
CA GLU A 27 -12.35 -2.22 10.62
C GLU A 27 -12.28 -1.40 9.31
N HIS A 28 -11.12 -1.39 8.67
CA HIS A 28 -10.86 -0.65 7.44
C HIS A 28 -10.34 -1.60 6.34
N GLU A 29 -10.87 -1.43 5.13
CA GLU A 29 -10.34 -2.09 3.92
C GLU A 29 -9.19 -1.24 3.40
N VAL A 30 -7.98 -1.80 3.37
CA VAL A 30 -6.75 -1.07 3.03
C VAL A 30 -6.17 -1.63 1.75
N HIS A 31 -6.01 -0.77 0.75
CA HIS A 31 -5.36 -1.08 -0.52
C HIS A 31 -4.01 -0.38 -0.57
N LEU A 32 -2.94 -1.12 -0.82
CA LEU A 32 -1.59 -0.61 -0.99
C LEU A 32 -1.16 -0.70 -2.45
N VAL A 33 -0.71 0.42 -3.01
CA VAL A 33 -0.03 0.48 -4.30
C VAL A 33 1.37 1.01 -4.07
N MET A 34 2.37 0.32 -4.58
CA MET A 34 3.78 0.75 -4.50
C MET A 34 4.32 0.88 -5.91
N THR A 35 5.06 1.95 -6.21
CA THR A 35 5.84 1.98 -7.46
C THR A 35 6.99 0.97 -7.41
N VAL A 36 7.57 0.65 -8.57
CA VAL A 36 8.82 -0.16 -8.64
C VAL A 36 9.91 0.43 -7.74
N HIS A 37 10.12 1.74 -7.78
CA HIS A 37 11.12 2.42 -6.97
C HIS A 37 10.78 2.38 -5.47
N ALA A 38 9.50 2.46 -5.09
CA ALA A 38 9.10 2.33 -3.69
C ALA A 38 9.44 0.95 -3.11
N ARG A 39 9.26 -0.12 -3.90
CA ARG A 39 9.67 -1.49 -3.50
C ARG A 39 11.18 -1.57 -3.30
N GLN A 40 11.96 -1.06 -4.25
CA GLN A 40 13.43 -1.03 -4.15
C GLN A 40 13.93 -0.26 -2.92
N VAL A 41 13.34 0.91 -2.65
CA VAL A 41 13.70 1.71 -1.46
C VAL A 41 13.31 0.98 -0.18
N ALA A 42 12.14 0.33 -0.13
CA ALA A 42 11.72 -0.45 1.04
C ALA A 42 12.63 -1.65 1.32
N ASP A 43 13.03 -2.37 0.28
CA ASP A 43 13.98 -3.49 0.38
C ASP A 43 15.36 -2.99 0.86
N HIS A 44 15.83 -1.86 0.34
CA HIS A 44 17.10 -1.26 0.73
C HIS A 44 17.10 -0.72 2.18
N GLU A 45 16.02 -0.05 2.60
CA GLU A 45 15.96 0.61 3.91
C GLU A 45 15.63 -0.35 5.06
N LEU A 46 14.82 -1.38 4.81
CA LEU A 46 14.27 -2.23 5.88
C LEU A 46 14.78 -3.66 5.85
N MET A 47 15.49 -4.08 4.81
CA MET A 47 15.90 -5.46 4.50
C MET A 47 14.72 -6.42 4.26
N THR A 48 13.60 -6.22 4.96
CA THR A 48 12.37 -6.98 4.82
C THR A 48 11.19 -6.07 5.16
N PHE A 49 10.50 -5.58 4.13
CA PHE A 49 9.26 -4.84 4.29
C PHE A 49 8.15 -5.77 4.80
N ARG A 50 7.56 -5.44 5.95
CA ARG A 50 6.49 -6.24 6.56
C ARG A 50 5.12 -5.69 6.22
N LEU A 51 4.36 -6.45 5.46
CA LEU A 51 2.98 -6.13 5.11
C LEU A 51 2.02 -6.85 6.08
N PRO A 52 1.10 -6.14 6.76
CA PRO A 52 0.06 -6.79 7.56
C PRO A 52 -0.84 -7.68 6.67
N PRO A 53 -1.24 -8.89 7.12
CA PRO A 53 -1.91 -9.88 6.26
C PRO A 53 -3.23 -9.44 5.62
N LYS A 54 -3.91 -8.45 6.21
CA LYS A 54 -5.22 -7.94 5.74
C LYS A 54 -5.11 -6.77 4.77
N VAL A 55 -3.91 -6.28 4.46
CA VAL A 55 -3.70 -5.21 3.48
C VAL A 55 -3.66 -5.82 2.07
N LEU A 56 -4.49 -5.30 1.17
CA LEU A 56 -4.57 -5.74 -0.21
C LEU A 56 -3.55 -4.99 -1.07
N GLN A 57 -2.51 -5.68 -1.53
CA GLN A 57 -1.49 -5.07 -2.39
C GLN A 57 -1.86 -5.20 -3.86
N HIS A 58 -1.71 -4.12 -4.63
CA HIS A 58 -1.97 -4.07 -6.06
C HIS A 58 -0.74 -3.57 -6.84
N PRO A 59 -0.47 -4.10 -8.05
CA PRO A 59 0.55 -3.55 -8.94
C PRO A 59 0.28 -2.09 -9.32
N ASP A 60 1.33 -1.30 -9.54
CA ASP A 60 1.22 0.11 -9.95
C ASP A 60 0.76 0.33 -11.39
N ASN A 61 0.57 -0.75 -12.14
CA ASN A 61 0.08 -0.76 -13.51
C ASN A 61 -1.25 -1.52 -13.69
N ASP A 62 -1.92 -1.92 -12.59
CA ASP A 62 -3.20 -2.61 -12.66
C ASP A 62 -4.37 -1.63 -12.76
N MET A 63 -5.09 -1.69 -13.87
CA MET A 63 -6.27 -0.88 -14.16
C MET A 63 -7.60 -1.58 -13.81
N ASN A 64 -7.57 -2.79 -13.24
CA ASN A 64 -8.75 -3.57 -12.88
C ASN A 64 -9.03 -3.58 -11.37
N VAL A 65 -8.55 -2.57 -10.65
CA VAL A 65 -8.78 -2.39 -9.22
C VAL A 65 -10.01 -1.48 -8.98
N PRO A 66 -10.73 -1.63 -7.85
CA PRO A 66 -12.02 -0.95 -7.70
C PRO A 66 -11.90 0.58 -7.64
N PHE A 67 -10.78 1.14 -7.14
CA PHE A 67 -10.58 2.58 -6.97
C PHE A 67 -10.16 3.32 -8.24
N VAL A 68 -9.91 2.64 -9.37
CA VAL A 68 -9.65 3.31 -10.66
C VAL A 68 -10.91 3.50 -11.50
N SER A 69 -12.06 2.96 -11.07
CA SER A 69 -13.34 3.07 -11.77
C SER A 69 -14.25 4.11 -11.11
N GLY A 70 -14.69 5.12 -11.88
CA GLY A 70 -15.66 6.12 -11.38
C GLY A 70 -17.06 5.56 -11.12
N SER A 71 -17.39 4.39 -11.66
CA SER A 71 -18.66 3.70 -11.41
C SER A 71 -18.63 2.74 -10.21
N ALA A 72 -17.43 2.41 -9.71
CA ALA A 72 -17.31 1.57 -8.53
C ALA A 72 -17.78 2.33 -7.29
N ARG A 73 -18.57 1.66 -6.44
CA ARG A 73 -18.89 2.18 -5.11
C ARG A 73 -17.71 1.94 -4.18
N PHE A 74 -16.67 2.76 -4.35
CA PHE A 74 -15.46 2.74 -3.54
C PHE A 74 -15.54 3.79 -2.42
#